data_AF-A0A5E4Q8B1-F1
#
_entry.id   AF-A0A5E4Q8B1-F1
#
_cell.length_a   1.000
_cell.length_b   1.000
_cell.length_c   1.000
_cell.angle_alpha   90.00
_cell.angle_beta   90.00
_cell.angle_gamma   90.00
#
_symmetry.space_group_name_H-M   'P 1'
#
loop_
_entity.id
_entity.type
_entity.pdbx_description
1 polymer ?
#
loop_
_entity_poly.entity_id
_entity_poly.type
_entity_poly.pdbx_seq_one_letter_code
_entity_poly.pdbx_strand_id
1 'polypeptide(L)'
;MGCFVSKDKLTKEDMDFLKTHTSYDETTIKEWYKGFKEFLQAIHVTSSGTPEEKLKWAFRMYDVDGNGVIDIQEMTKIVQAIYDMLGACSSNRPADSAEERAKNIFAKMDENNDGQLTQDEFLKGCLQDEELSKMLAP
;
A
#
# COMPACT_ATOMS: atom_id res chain seq x y z
N MET A 1 30.92 8.08 17.32
CA MET A 1 29.71 8.92 17.20
C MET A 1 29.72 9.57 15.83
N GLY A 2 29.16 8.91 14.82
CA GLY A 2 28.96 9.50 13.49
C GLY A 2 27.49 9.87 13.38
N CYS A 3 27.18 11.16 13.49
CA CYS A 3 25.84 11.65 13.23
C CYS A 3 25.63 11.58 11.71
N PHE A 4 24.94 10.56 11.23
CA PHE A 4 24.47 10.50 9.85
C PHE A 4 23.38 11.57 9.69
N VAL A 5 23.79 12.77 9.29
CA VAL A 5 22.85 13.78 8.81
C VAL A 5 22.34 13.26 7.47
N SER A 6 21.08 12.82 7.42
CA SER A 6 20.42 12.47 6.18
C SER A 6 20.41 13.69 5.27
N LYS A 7 21.15 13.66 4.16
CA LYS A 7 21.12 14.72 3.15
C LYS A 7 19.79 14.60 2.38
N ASP A 8 18.87 15.54 2.59
CA ASP A 8 17.55 15.58 1.94
C ASP A 8 17.58 15.71 0.40
N LYS A 9 18.68 16.19 -0.15
CA LYS A 9 18.86 16.49 -1.58
C LYS A 9 20.30 16.25 -2.04
N LEU A 10 20.43 15.88 -3.32
CA LEU A 10 21.71 15.80 -4.01
C LEU A 10 22.32 17.20 -4.16
N THR A 11 23.54 17.40 -3.66
CA THR A 11 24.21 18.71 -3.71
C THR A 11 24.89 18.94 -5.07
N LYS A 12 25.30 20.19 -5.35
CA LYS A 12 26.06 20.51 -6.58
C LYS A 12 27.40 19.79 -6.63
N GLU A 13 28.05 19.62 -5.48
CA GLU A 13 29.31 18.89 -5.34
C GLU A 13 29.11 17.39 -5.63
N ASP A 14 28.02 16.80 -5.14
CA ASP A 14 27.66 15.40 -5.43
C ASP A 14 27.35 15.23 -6.93
N MET A 15 26.67 16.20 -7.55
CA MET A 15 26.38 16.21 -8.99
C MET A 15 27.64 16.28 -9.84
N ASP A 16 28.58 17.17 -9.51
CA ASP A 16 29.85 17.30 -10.24
C ASP A 16 30.74 16.07 -10.05
N PHE A 17 30.76 15.50 -8.85
CA PHE A 17 31.44 14.23 -8.59
C PHE A 17 30.88 13.10 -9.45
N LEU A 18 29.55 12.96 -9.50
CA LEU A 18 28.88 11.90 -10.26
C LEU A 18 29.10 12.05 -11.76
N LYS A 19 28.99 13.26 -12.32
CA LYS A 19 29.32 13.52 -13.73
C LYS A 19 30.76 13.12 -14.06
N THR A 20 31.69 13.45 -13.17
CA THR A 20 33.12 13.17 -13.35
C THR A 20 33.44 11.68 -13.30
N HIS A 21 32.69 10.89 -12.51
CA HIS A 21 33.00 9.47 -12.28
C HIS A 21 32.10 8.48 -13.02
N THR A 22 31.01 8.94 -13.64
CA THR A 22 30.02 8.03 -14.27
C THR A 22 29.79 8.30 -15.76
N SER A 23 30.40 9.34 -16.34
CA SER A 23 30.24 9.72 -17.77
C SER A 23 28.80 10.04 -18.20
N TYR A 24 27.86 10.15 -17.27
CA TYR A 24 26.46 10.51 -17.53
C TYR A 24 26.23 12.02 -17.37
N ASP A 25 25.28 12.57 -18.13
CA ASP A 25 24.91 13.97 -18.06
C ASP A 25 24.01 14.28 -16.84
N GLU A 26 23.85 15.58 -16.57
CA GLU A 26 23.07 16.06 -15.41
C GLU A 26 21.63 15.55 -15.39
N THR A 27 21.01 15.45 -16.57
CA THR A 27 19.61 15.07 -16.75
C THR A 27 19.44 13.61 -16.38
N THR A 28 20.28 12.75 -16.96
CA THR A 28 20.30 11.31 -16.66
C THR A 28 20.53 11.05 -15.17
N ILE A 29 21.50 11.73 -14.55
CA ILE A 29 21.77 11.55 -13.11
C ILE A 29 20.58 12.01 -12.25
N LYS A 30 19.90 13.09 -12.62
CA LYS A 30 18.70 13.56 -11.90
C LYS A 30 17.52 12.61 -12.04
N GLU A 31 17.30 12.03 -13.20
CA GLU A 31 16.23 11.04 -13.41
C GLU A 31 16.49 9.77 -12.59
N TRP A 32 17.73 9.28 -12.59
CA TRP A 32 18.14 8.15 -11.75
C TRP A 32 17.98 8.46 -10.26
N TYR A 33 18.41 9.64 -9.81
CA TYR A 33 18.24 10.06 -8.42
C TYR A 33 16.76 10.17 -8.02
N LYS A 34 15.90 10.67 -8.90
CA LYS A 34 14.46 10.76 -8.67
C LYS A 34 13.85 9.36 -8.54
N GLY A 35 14.12 8.46 -9.49
CA GLY A 35 13.60 7.09 -9.44
C GLY A 35 14.09 6.32 -8.21
N PHE A 36 15.36 6.49 -7.84
CA PHE A 36 15.92 5.90 -6.62
C PHE A 36 15.27 6.46 -5.35
N LYS A 37 14.98 7.77 -5.31
CA LYS A 37 14.30 8.40 -4.17
C LYS A 37 12.84 7.93 -4.06
N GLU A 38 12.12 7.83 -5.17
CA GLU A 38 10.75 7.31 -5.22
C GLU A 38 10.72 5.83 -4.80
N PHE A 39 11.69 5.03 -5.24
CA PHE A 39 11.84 3.64 -4.82
C PHE A 39 12.16 3.52 -3.32
N LEU A 40 13.08 4.34 -2.79
CA LEU A 40 13.38 4.37 -1.35
C LEU A 40 12.20 4.87 -0.52
N GLN A 41 11.39 5.81 -1.03
CA GLN A 41 10.16 6.23 -0.38
C GLN A 41 9.12 5.11 -0.39
N ALA A 42 8.94 4.43 -1.51
CA ALA A 42 8.07 3.26 -1.60
C ALA A 42 8.52 2.16 -0.62
N ILE A 43 9.83 1.88 -0.53
CA ILE A 43 10.42 0.97 0.47
C ILE A 43 10.20 1.48 1.89
N HIS A 44 10.42 2.75 2.18
CA HIS A 44 10.24 3.29 3.54
C HIS A 44 8.79 3.18 4.00
N VAL A 45 7.84 3.45 3.11
CA VAL A 45 6.39 3.27 3.36
C VAL A 45 6.07 1.79 3.58
N THR A 46 6.61 0.87 2.77
CA THR A 46 6.36 -0.57 2.91
C THR A 46 7.16 -1.24 4.04
N SER A 47 8.32 -0.70 4.45
CA SER A 47 9.28 -1.34 5.36
C SER A 47 9.40 -0.69 6.74
N SER A 48 8.98 0.57 6.90
CA SER A 48 9.21 1.34 8.14
C SER A 48 7.98 2.10 8.65
N GLY A 49 6.83 2.00 7.99
CA GLY A 49 5.57 2.54 8.52
C GLY A 49 5.05 1.70 9.68
N THR A 50 4.38 2.34 10.65
CA THR A 50 3.62 1.59 11.67
C THR A 50 2.56 0.72 10.98
N PRO A 51 2.07 -0.36 11.61
CA PRO A 51 0.97 -1.14 11.06
C PRO A 51 -0.21 -0.26 10.63
N GLU A 52 -0.49 0.80 11.37
CA GLU A 52 -1.51 1.80 11.03
C GLU A 52 -1.20 2.56 9.74
N GLU A 53 0.04 2.99 9.50
CA GLU A 53 0.39 3.71 8.26
C GLU A 53 0.24 2.81 7.02
N LYS A 54 0.60 1.54 7.13
CA LYS A 54 0.41 0.55 6.05
C LYS A 54 -1.07 0.31 5.78
N LEU A 55 -1.86 0.16 6.83
CA LEU A 55 -3.32 0.00 6.72
C LEU A 55 -3.99 1.28 6.18
N LYS A 56 -3.53 2.48 6.54
CA LYS A 56 -4.01 3.75 5.96
C LYS A 56 -3.66 3.89 4.48
N TRP A 57 -2.54 3.32 4.05
CA TRP A 57 -2.18 3.26 2.64
C TRP A 57 -3.04 2.23 1.90
N ALA A 58 -3.26 1.05 2.48
CA ALA A 58 -4.17 0.04 1.95
C ALA A 58 -5.61 0.56 1.82
N PHE A 59 -6.12 1.26 2.85
CA PHE A 59 -7.44 1.90 2.81
C PHE A 59 -7.59 2.84 1.61
N ARG A 60 -6.57 3.67 1.32
CA ARG A 60 -6.58 4.58 0.17
C ARG A 60 -6.47 3.87 -1.18
N MET A 61 -5.93 2.66 -1.22
CA MET A 61 -5.93 1.82 -2.42
C MET A 61 -7.28 1.13 -2.64
N TYR A 62 -8.07 1.01 -1.57
CA TYR A 62 -9.31 0.26 -1.53
C TYR A 62 -10.55 1.11 -1.73
N ASP A 63 -10.55 2.34 -1.22
CA ASP A 63 -11.51 3.39 -1.53
C ASP A 63 -11.27 3.87 -2.98
N VAL A 64 -12.03 3.32 -3.93
CA VAL A 64 -11.81 3.53 -5.37
C VAL A 64 -12.41 4.86 -5.82
N ASP A 65 -13.54 5.24 -5.22
CA ASP A 65 -14.22 6.49 -5.53
C ASP A 65 -13.69 7.71 -4.73
N GLY A 66 -12.89 7.47 -3.69
CA GLY A 66 -12.24 8.49 -2.87
C GLY A 66 -13.21 9.18 -1.92
N ASN A 67 -14.35 8.56 -1.59
CA ASN A 67 -15.38 9.16 -0.74
C ASN A 67 -15.03 9.09 0.76
N GLY A 68 -13.93 8.41 1.14
CA GLY A 68 -13.45 8.27 2.50
C GLY A 68 -14.06 7.11 3.28
N VAL A 69 -14.85 6.26 2.63
CA VAL A 69 -15.44 5.02 3.18
C VAL A 69 -15.30 3.90 2.16
N ILE A 70 -15.22 2.65 2.63
CA ILE A 70 -15.23 1.49 1.74
C ILE A 70 -16.62 0.86 1.77
N ASP A 71 -17.27 0.78 0.62
CA ASP A 71 -18.55 0.08 0.51
C ASP A 71 -18.37 -1.44 0.28
N ILE A 72 -19.47 -2.19 0.40
CA ILE A 72 -19.44 -3.65 0.21
C ILE A 72 -19.05 -4.06 -1.23
N GLN A 73 -19.34 -3.23 -2.23
CA GLN A 73 -19.00 -3.49 -3.64
C GLN A 73 -17.50 -3.32 -3.87
N GLU A 74 -16.90 -2.28 -3.30
CA GLU A 74 -15.47 -2.01 -3.31
C GLU A 74 -14.71 -3.13 -2.60
N MET A 75 -15.13 -3.49 -1.38
CA MET A 75 -14.57 -4.62 -0.63
C MET A 75 -14.60 -5.92 -1.45
N THR A 76 -15.73 -6.20 -2.11
CA THR A 76 -15.87 -7.39 -2.95
C THR A 76 -14.89 -7.40 -4.12
N LYS A 77 -14.74 -6.27 -4.82
CA LYS A 77 -13.78 -6.14 -5.93
C LYS A 77 -12.34 -6.35 -5.48
N ILE A 78 -11.97 -5.84 -4.31
CA ILE A 78 -10.63 -6.00 -3.73
C ILE A 78 -10.36 -7.47 -3.41
N VAL A 79 -11.27 -8.12 -2.69
CA VAL A 79 -11.15 -9.54 -2.33
C VAL A 79 -11.06 -10.41 -3.58
N GLN A 80 -11.85 -10.11 -4.61
CA GLN A 80 -11.77 -10.79 -5.90
C GLN A 80 -10.40 -10.58 -6.58
N ALA A 81 -9.91 -9.34 -6.62
CA ALA A 81 -8.60 -9.03 -7.22
C ALA A 81 -7.43 -9.71 -6.48
N ILE A 82 -7.49 -9.78 -5.15
CA ILE A 82 -6.52 -10.50 -4.32
C ILE A 82 -6.57 -12.00 -4.63
N TYR A 83 -7.77 -12.58 -4.78
CA TYR A 83 -7.92 -13.98 -5.18
C TYR A 83 -7.37 -14.26 -6.57
N ASP A 84 -7.59 -13.36 -7.53
CA ASP A 84 -7.05 -13.50 -8.89
C ASP A 84 -5.52 -13.37 -8.90
N MET A 85 -4.95 -12.48 -8.08
CA MET A 85 -3.50 -12.25 -7.97
C MET A 85 -2.76 -13.37 -7.22
N LEU A 86 -3.30 -13.85 -6.10
CA LEU A 86 -2.74 -14.99 -5.34
C LEU A 86 -3.05 -16.35 -6.00
N GLY A 87 -4.01 -16.38 -6.93
CA GLY A 87 -4.66 -17.59 -7.43
C GLY A 87 -4.54 -17.80 -8.94
N ALA A 88 -3.46 -17.36 -9.58
CA ALA A 88 -3.18 -17.51 -11.02
C ALA A 88 -3.20 -18.96 -11.58
N CYS A 89 -3.68 -19.97 -10.84
CA CYS A 89 -3.73 -21.38 -11.24
C CYS A 89 -5.05 -22.12 -10.93
N SER A 90 -6.20 -21.47 -10.78
CA SER A 90 -7.47 -22.22 -10.55
C SER A 90 -8.67 -21.60 -11.24
N SER A 91 -8.82 -21.92 -12.52
CA SER A 91 -9.97 -21.67 -13.39
C SER A 91 -11.26 -22.41 -12.97
N ASN A 92 -11.50 -22.57 -11.66
CA ASN A 92 -12.65 -23.33 -11.15
C ASN A 92 -13.07 -22.92 -9.72
N ARG A 93 -13.09 -21.62 -9.39
CA ARG A 93 -13.68 -21.13 -8.13
C ARG A 93 -15.03 -20.47 -8.38
N PRO A 94 -16.07 -20.82 -7.60
CA PRO A 94 -17.34 -20.11 -7.64
C PRO A 94 -17.13 -18.69 -7.09
N ALA A 95 -17.57 -17.69 -7.85
CA ALA A 95 -17.57 -16.27 -7.45
C ALA A 95 -18.24 -16.05 -6.10
N ASP A 96 -19.24 -16.90 -5.78
CA ASP A 96 -19.95 -16.92 -4.50
C ASP A 96 -19.01 -16.98 -3.28
N SER A 97 -17.84 -17.63 -3.40
CA SER A 97 -16.88 -17.72 -2.28
C SER A 97 -16.18 -16.40 -1.96
N ALA A 98 -15.94 -15.52 -2.94
CA ALA A 98 -15.25 -14.25 -2.72
C ALA A 98 -16.22 -13.22 -2.13
N GLU A 99 -17.45 -13.18 -2.65
CA GLU A 99 -18.52 -12.31 -2.17
C GLU A 99 -18.98 -12.68 -0.75
N GLU A 100 -19.14 -13.97 -0.44
CA GLU A 100 -19.44 -14.40 0.93
C GLU A 100 -18.31 -14.06 1.91
N ARG A 101 -17.05 -14.21 1.48
CA ARG A 101 -15.91 -13.80 2.30
C ARG A 101 -15.85 -12.29 2.50
N ALA A 102 -16.02 -11.51 1.44
CA ALA A 102 -16.07 -10.06 1.53
C ALA A 102 -17.18 -9.61 2.50
N LYS A 103 -18.37 -10.19 2.41
CA LYS A 103 -19.48 -9.92 3.35
C LYS A 103 -19.16 -10.30 4.79
N ASN A 104 -18.56 -11.46 5.03
CA ASN A 104 -18.16 -11.87 6.38
C ASN A 104 -17.07 -10.96 6.97
N ILE A 105 -16.12 -10.52 6.15
CA ILE A 105 -15.07 -9.57 6.56
C ILE A 105 -15.69 -8.21 6.85
N PHE A 106 -16.55 -7.74 5.95
CA PHE A 106 -17.25 -6.47 6.08
C PHE A 106 -18.08 -6.42 7.37
N ALA A 107 -18.92 -7.43 7.60
CA ALA A 107 -19.76 -7.51 8.80
C ALA A 107 -18.96 -7.63 10.11
N LYS A 108 -17.72 -8.11 10.06
CA LYS A 108 -16.82 -8.14 11.23
C LYS A 108 -16.19 -6.77 11.50
N MET A 109 -15.91 -5.99 10.47
CA MET A 109 -15.25 -4.68 10.58
C MET A 109 -16.25 -3.55 10.81
N ASP A 110 -17.48 -3.70 10.31
CA ASP A 110 -18.57 -2.74 10.41
C ASP A 110 -19.20 -2.80 11.83
N GLU A 111 -18.62 -2.06 12.78
CA GLU A 111 -19.11 -2.01 14.17
C GLU A 111 -20.47 -1.33 14.26
N ASN A 112 -20.72 -0.31 13.44
CA ASN A 112 -21.91 0.52 13.52
C ASN A 112 -23.08 0.00 12.64
N ASN A 113 -22.81 -0.98 11.76
CA ASN A 113 -23.75 -1.59 10.81
C ASN A 113 -24.42 -0.58 9.86
N ASP A 114 -23.69 0.46 9.49
CA ASP A 114 -24.16 1.50 8.56
C ASP A 114 -23.93 1.14 7.08
N GLY A 115 -23.29 0.00 6.81
CA GLY A 115 -23.01 -0.47 5.46
C GLY A 115 -21.82 0.25 4.80
N GLN A 116 -21.01 0.98 5.56
CA GLN A 116 -19.81 1.69 5.13
C GLN A 116 -18.66 1.43 6.12
N LEU A 117 -17.46 1.15 5.61
CA LEU A 117 -16.28 1.03 6.46
C LEU A 117 -15.50 2.33 6.47
N THR A 118 -15.51 3.02 7.60
CA THR A 118 -14.64 4.17 7.80
C THR A 118 -13.17 3.75 7.97
N GLN A 119 -12.26 4.71 7.80
CA GLN A 119 -10.84 4.46 7.98
C GLN A 119 -10.50 3.89 9.37
N ASP A 120 -11.14 4.40 10.42
CA ASP A 120 -10.95 3.94 11.80
C ASP A 120 -11.49 2.51 12.01
N GLU A 121 -12.67 2.18 11.48
CA GLU A 121 -13.24 0.83 11.54
C GLU A 121 -12.37 -0.18 10.79
N PHE A 122 -11.89 0.19 9.61
CA PHE A 122 -10.97 -0.63 8.83
C PHE A 122 -9.65 -0.90 9.55
N LEU A 123 -9.04 0.16 10.13
CA LEU A 123 -7.80 0.05 10.92
C LEU A 123 -8.02 -0.86 12.13
N LYS A 124 -9.07 -0.62 12.90
CA LYS A 124 -9.40 -1.36 14.11
C LYS A 124 -9.70 -2.82 13.80
N GLY A 125 -10.48 -3.08 12.74
CA GLY A 125 -10.81 -4.42 12.28
C GLY A 125 -9.59 -5.21 11.82
N CYS A 126 -8.70 -4.59 11.05
CA CYS A 126 -7.44 -5.23 10.64
C CYS A 126 -6.46 -5.44 11.81
N LEU A 127 -6.43 -4.54 12.79
CA LEU A 127 -5.57 -4.69 13.98
C LEU A 127 -6.10 -5.78 14.94
N GLN A 128 -7.41 -6.00 14.99
CA GLN A 128 -8.03 -7.02 15.83
C GLN A 128 -7.94 -8.42 15.22
N ASP A 129 -7.94 -8.54 13.89
CA ASP A 129 -7.89 -9.82 13.19
C ASP A 129 -6.62 -9.94 12.34
N GLU A 130 -5.65 -10.71 12.85
CA GLU A 130 -4.36 -10.93 12.19
C GLU A 130 -4.48 -11.63 10.83
N GLU A 131 -5.51 -12.46 10.59
CA GLU A 131 -5.73 -13.07 9.27
C GLU A 131 -6.16 -12.01 8.25
N LEU A 132 -7.01 -11.06 8.65
CA LEU A 132 -7.45 -9.98 7.77
C LEU A 132 -6.31 -9.04 7.43
N SER A 133 -5.49 -8.70 8.41
CA SER A 133 -4.26 -7.93 8.20
C SER A 133 -3.35 -8.60 7.18
N LYS A 134 -3.10 -9.91 7.28
CA LYS A 134 -2.27 -10.66 6.33
C LYS A 134 -2.89 -10.83 4.95
N MET A 135 -4.22 -10.80 4.86
CA MET A 135 -4.92 -10.94 3.58
C MET A 135 -4.99 -9.63 2.81
N LEU A 136 -5.06 -8.49 3.52
CA LEU A 136 -5.24 -7.16 2.94
C LEU A 136 -3.93 -6.36 2.86
N ALA A 137 -2.97 -6.58 3.77
CA ALA A 137 -1.65 -6.00 3.64
C ALA A 137 -0.77 -6.89 2.72
N PRO A 138 -0.25 -6.35 1.61
CA PRO A 138 0.70 -7.07 0.75
C PRO A 138 2.06 -7.32 1.41
#